data_AF-A0A2A2B312-F1
#
_entry.id   AF-A0A2A2B312-F1
#
_cell.length_a   1.000
_cell.length_b   1.000
_cell.length_c   1.000
_cell.angle_alpha   90.00
_cell.angle_beta   90.00
_cell.angle_gamma   90.00
#
_symmetry.space_group_name_H-M   'P 1'
#
loop_
_entity.id
_entity.type
_entity.pdbx_description
1 polymer ?
#
loop_
_entity_poly.entity_id
_entity_poly.type
_entity_poly.pdbx_seq_one_letter_code
_entity_poly.pdbx_strand_id
1 'polypeptide(L)'
;MLKKAEQRLEKTIFNSRWLLAPFYLGLVLGIILLFIKFFQELWHMTTHVFSASEADVIVGTLALIDMSLVASLLLIIIFSGYEIFVSKIDTGDHEDRPEWMGKINFSGLKLKVIGAIVAISAIDLLKSFMDIPKEMSEGDADRLMWKVIIHMTFVLSGLLFALMDKIVGDTKKH
;
A
#
# COMPACT_ATOMS: atom_id res chain seq x y z
N MET A 1 -40.63 3.70 26.62
CA MET A 1 -39.38 4.47 26.83
C MET A 1 -38.15 3.74 26.30
N LEU A 2 -38.02 2.42 26.50
CA LEU A 2 -36.94 1.57 25.96
C LEU A 2 -36.74 1.69 24.43
N LYS A 3 -37.81 1.59 23.62
CA LYS A 3 -37.74 1.73 22.14
C LYS A 3 -37.12 3.05 21.65
N LYS A 4 -37.32 4.17 22.36
CA LYS A 4 -36.74 5.47 21.97
C LYS A 4 -35.24 5.57 22.29
N ALA A 5 -34.79 4.88 23.35
CA ALA A 5 -33.39 4.80 23.70
C ALA A 5 -32.62 3.88 22.74
N GLU A 6 -33.22 2.74 22.38
CA GLU A 6 -32.73 1.81 21.36
C GLU A 6 -32.54 2.50 20.00
N GLN A 7 -33.57 3.17 19.48
CA GLN A 7 -33.48 3.91 18.20
C GLN A 7 -32.43 5.03 18.22
N ARG A 8 -32.25 5.72 19.35
CA ARG A 8 -31.20 6.75 19.50
C ARG A 8 -29.80 6.12 19.49
N LEU A 9 -29.64 4.99 20.16
CA LEU A 9 -28.37 4.25 20.21
C LEU A 9 -28.03 3.69 18.83
N GLU A 10 -28.98 3.05 18.14
CA GLU A 10 -28.81 2.56 16.77
C GLU A 10 -28.43 3.69 15.80
N LYS A 11 -29.13 4.83 15.86
CA LYS A 11 -28.80 6.00 15.02
C LYS A 11 -27.41 6.56 15.33
N THR A 12 -27.01 6.56 16.60
CA THR A 12 -25.68 7.03 17.02
C THR A 12 -24.58 6.08 16.53
N ILE A 13 -24.77 4.77 16.70
CA ILE A 13 -23.85 3.74 16.20
C ILE A 13 -23.76 3.82 14.66
N PHE A 14 -24.88 3.94 13.96
CA PHE A 14 -24.90 4.04 12.50
C PHE A 14 -24.17 5.30 11.99
N ASN A 15 -24.35 6.44 12.65
CA ASN A 15 -23.67 7.68 12.28
C ASN A 15 -22.18 7.69 12.64
N SER A 16 -21.74 6.86 13.59
CA SER A 16 -20.32 6.77 13.98
C SER A 16 -19.38 6.41 12.84
N ARG A 17 -19.90 5.79 11.76
CA ARG A 17 -19.17 5.51 10.52
C ARG A 17 -18.50 6.76 9.91
N TRP A 18 -19.12 7.93 10.06
CA TRP A 18 -18.57 9.20 9.57
C TRP A 18 -17.29 9.62 10.29
N LEU A 19 -16.99 9.05 11.47
CA LEU A 19 -15.72 9.26 12.15
C LEU A 19 -14.53 8.77 11.30
N LEU A 20 -14.73 7.83 10.37
CA LEU A 20 -13.69 7.35 9.46
C LEU A 20 -13.40 8.33 8.30
N ALA A 21 -14.34 9.20 7.94
CA ALA A 21 -14.16 10.12 6.80
C ALA A 21 -12.92 11.04 6.96
N PRO A 22 -12.65 11.66 8.13
CA PRO A 22 -11.41 12.40 8.35
C PRO A 22 -10.13 11.56 8.23
N PHE A 23 -10.15 10.27 8.56
CA PHE A 23 -8.98 9.40 8.38
C PHE A 23 -8.67 9.23 6.89
N TYR A 24 -9.69 9.00 6.07
CA TYR A 24 -9.52 8.91 4.62
C TYR A 24 -9.04 10.24 4.01
N LEU A 25 -9.51 11.39 4.50
CA LEU A 25 -8.95 12.70 4.11
C LEU A 25 -7.47 12.83 4.52
N GLY A 26 -7.10 12.36 5.71
CA GLY A 26 -5.70 12.28 6.14
C GLY A 26 -4.83 11.43 5.20
N LEU A 27 -5.36 10.30 4.70
CA LEU A 27 -4.65 9.48 3.71
C LEU A 27 -4.50 10.20 2.36
N VAL A 28 -5.49 11.00 1.93
CA VAL A 28 -5.35 11.86 0.74
C VAL A 28 -4.24 12.89 0.93
N LEU A 29 -4.15 13.52 2.10
CA LEU A 29 -3.03 14.40 2.44
C LEU A 29 -1.69 13.63 2.39
N GLY A 30 -1.66 12.38 2.84
CA GLY A 30 -0.50 11.50 2.71
C GLY A 30 -0.07 11.29 1.26
N ILE A 31 -1.01 11.09 0.34
CA ILE A 31 -0.71 11.00 -1.11
C ILE A 31 -0.10 12.30 -1.62
N ILE A 32 -0.58 13.46 -1.19
CA ILE A 32 -0.01 14.77 -1.57
C ILE A 32 1.44 14.89 -1.07
N LEU A 33 1.73 14.45 0.17
CA LEU A 33 3.10 14.44 0.69
C LEU A 33 4.01 13.51 -0.11
N LEU A 34 3.52 12.32 -0.48
CA LEU A 34 4.26 11.39 -1.35
C LEU A 34 4.50 11.98 -2.74
N PHE A 35 3.53 12.69 -3.30
CA PHE A 35 3.66 13.38 -4.58
C PHE A 35 4.77 14.44 -4.53
N ILE A 36 4.84 15.23 -3.46
CA ILE A 36 5.95 16.18 -3.26
C ILE A 36 7.29 15.45 -3.21
N LYS A 37 7.37 14.34 -2.46
CA LYS A 37 8.60 13.53 -2.37
C LYS A 37 9.01 12.92 -3.70
N PHE A 38 8.06 12.44 -4.49
CA PHE A 38 8.30 11.93 -5.83
C PHE A 38 8.97 12.99 -6.72
N PHE A 39 8.43 14.21 -6.74
CA PHE A 39 9.02 15.29 -7.54
C PHE A 39 10.38 15.75 -7.02
N GLN A 40 10.60 15.73 -5.70
CA GLN A 40 11.92 15.99 -5.11
C GLN A 40 12.96 14.98 -5.61
N GLU A 41 12.63 13.69 -5.58
CA GLU A 41 13.52 12.62 -6.04
C GLU A 41 13.76 12.70 -7.55
N LEU A 42 12.70 12.91 -8.33
CA LEU A 42 12.79 13.06 -9.78
C LEU A 42 13.70 14.23 -10.17
N TRP A 43 13.58 15.36 -9.47
CA TRP A 43 14.44 16.52 -9.68
C TRP A 43 15.89 16.21 -9.33
N HIS A 44 16.13 15.54 -8.20
CA HIS A 44 17.48 15.12 -7.78
C HIS A 44 18.14 14.23 -8.83
N MET A 45 17.43 13.21 -9.31
CA MET A 45 17.91 12.30 -10.37
C MET A 45 18.21 13.04 -11.67
N THR A 46 17.28 13.89 -12.13
CA THR A 46 17.43 14.61 -13.40
C THR A 46 18.65 15.53 -13.38
N THR A 47 18.93 16.17 -12.25
CA THR A 47 20.08 17.08 -12.10
C THR A 47 21.42 16.36 -12.00
N HIS A 48 21.44 15.08 -11.62
CA HIS A 48 22.67 14.28 -11.44
C HIS A 48 22.87 13.19 -12.51
N VAL A 49 21.94 13.04 -13.46
CA VAL A 49 21.91 11.90 -14.40
C VAL A 49 23.18 11.70 -15.23
N PHE A 50 23.88 12.79 -15.59
CA PHE A 50 25.11 12.71 -16.39
C PHE A 50 26.36 12.37 -15.57
N SER A 51 26.28 12.49 -14.24
CA SER A 51 27.38 12.23 -13.29
C SER A 51 27.14 10.99 -12.43
N ALA A 52 25.89 10.52 -12.34
CA ALA A 52 25.49 9.36 -11.57
C ALA A 52 25.98 8.06 -12.24
N SER A 53 26.26 7.04 -11.43
CA SER A 53 26.53 5.71 -11.97
C SER A 53 25.25 5.08 -12.51
N GLU A 54 25.38 4.06 -13.36
CA GLU A 54 24.22 3.28 -13.84
C GLU A 54 23.41 2.68 -12.68
N ALA A 55 24.11 2.22 -11.63
CA ALA A 55 23.49 1.69 -10.42
C ALA A 55 22.61 2.74 -9.71
N ASP A 56 23.11 3.97 -9.56
CA ASP A 56 22.38 5.07 -8.92
C ASP A 56 21.11 5.42 -9.70
N VAL A 57 21.19 5.44 -11.05
CA VAL A 57 20.03 5.73 -11.91
C VAL A 57 18.96 4.64 -11.77
N ILE A 58 19.35 3.37 -11.71
CA ILE A 58 18.44 2.25 -11.48
C ILE A 58 17.79 2.35 -10.09
N VAL A 59 18.59 2.59 -9.05
CA VAL A 59 18.11 2.71 -7.66
C VAL A 59 17.13 3.86 -7.49
N GLY A 60 17.43 5.03 -8.06
CA GLY A 60 16.53 6.18 -8.06
C GLY A 60 15.22 5.89 -8.81
N THR A 61 15.30 5.22 -9.97
CA THR A 61 14.10 4.84 -10.74
C THR A 61 13.22 3.89 -9.93
N LEU A 62 13.82 2.91 -9.25
CA LEU A 62 13.10 2.01 -8.35
C LEU A 62 12.43 2.76 -7.19
N ALA A 63 13.04 3.83 -6.66
CA ALA A 63 12.42 4.67 -5.65
C ALA A 63 11.18 5.43 -6.17
N LEU A 64 11.22 5.93 -7.41
CA LEU A 64 10.06 6.57 -8.05
C LEU A 64 8.91 5.59 -8.28
N ILE A 65 9.23 4.38 -8.74
CA ILE A 65 8.25 3.28 -8.89
C ILE A 65 7.62 2.94 -7.54
N ASP A 66 8.43 2.80 -6.50
CA ASP A 66 7.98 2.47 -5.14
C ASP A 66 6.97 3.49 -4.59
N MET A 67 7.30 4.79 -4.67
CA MET A 67 6.38 5.86 -4.25
C MET A 67 5.06 5.83 -5.04
N SER A 68 5.12 5.52 -6.33
CA SER A 68 3.93 5.42 -7.20
C SER A 68 3.06 4.22 -6.81
N LEU A 69 3.66 3.08 -6.46
CA LEU A 69 2.95 1.91 -5.97
C LEU A 69 2.29 2.17 -4.61
N VAL A 70 2.98 2.83 -3.68
CA VAL A 70 2.43 3.23 -2.38
C VAL A 70 1.25 4.17 -2.56
N ALA A 71 1.37 5.20 -3.42
CA ALA A 71 0.27 6.13 -3.71
C ALA A 71 -0.94 5.41 -4.32
N SER A 72 -0.72 4.49 -5.26
CA SER A 72 -1.78 3.68 -5.88
C SER A 72 -2.49 2.79 -4.87
N LEU A 73 -1.74 2.17 -3.94
CA LEU A 73 -2.30 1.39 -2.85
C LEU A 73 -3.16 2.25 -1.91
N LEU A 74 -2.66 3.44 -1.54
CA LEU A 74 -3.42 4.38 -0.71
C LEU A 74 -4.73 4.76 -1.36
N LEU A 75 -4.75 5.04 -2.67
CA LEU A 75 -6.00 5.30 -3.40
C LEU A 75 -6.98 4.12 -3.28
N ILE A 76 -6.51 2.89 -3.50
CA ILE A 76 -7.35 1.70 -3.36
C ILE A 76 -7.93 1.59 -1.94
N ILE A 77 -7.10 1.80 -0.91
CA ILE A 77 -7.53 1.77 0.51
C ILE A 77 -8.56 2.87 0.80
N ILE A 78 -8.33 4.09 0.31
CA ILE A 78 -9.22 5.23 0.52
C ILE A 78 -10.59 4.95 -0.09
N PHE A 79 -10.64 4.63 -1.38
CA PHE A 79 -11.90 4.42 -2.09
C PHE A 79 -12.64 3.18 -1.59
N SER A 80 -11.95 2.04 -1.48
CA SER A 80 -12.59 0.80 -0.99
C SER A 80 -13.00 0.91 0.47
N GLY A 81 -12.17 1.52 1.32
CA GLY A 81 -12.49 1.72 2.74
C GLY A 81 -13.70 2.64 2.92
N TYR A 82 -13.73 3.77 2.21
CA TYR A 82 -14.85 4.70 2.28
C TYR A 82 -16.15 4.05 1.78
N GLU A 83 -16.11 3.32 0.65
CA GLU A 83 -17.28 2.65 0.09
C GLU A 83 -17.83 1.54 0.98
N ILE A 84 -16.94 0.76 1.61
CA ILE A 84 -17.32 -0.34 2.52
C ILE A 84 -17.88 0.18 3.85
N PHE A 85 -17.24 1.20 4.44
CA PHE A 85 -17.48 1.56 5.84
C PHE A 85 -18.26 2.86 6.04
N VAL A 86 -18.23 3.81 5.10
CA VAL A 86 -18.82 5.15 5.28
C VAL A 86 -20.07 5.34 4.43
N SER A 87 -19.90 5.36 3.11
CA SER A 87 -20.98 5.63 2.15
C SER A 87 -20.62 5.08 0.78
N LYS A 88 -21.64 4.62 0.05
CA LYS A 88 -21.48 4.38 -1.38
C LYS A 88 -21.06 5.67 -2.07
N ILE A 89 -20.06 5.57 -2.94
CA ILE A 89 -19.62 6.68 -3.77
C ILE A 89 -20.37 6.54 -5.10
N ASP A 90 -21.40 7.38 -5.29
CA ASP A 90 -22.11 7.44 -6.57
C ASP A 90 -21.44 8.47 -7.47
N THR A 91 -20.62 7.99 -8.40
CA THR A 91 -19.94 8.82 -9.41
C THR A 91 -20.63 8.76 -10.78
N GLY A 92 -21.80 8.11 -10.88
CA GLY A 92 -22.47 7.84 -12.15
C GLY A 92 -21.70 6.86 -13.07
N ASP A 93 -22.22 6.64 -14.28
CA ASP A 93 -21.54 5.92 -15.36
C ASP A 93 -20.57 6.85 -16.09
N HIS A 94 -19.49 7.23 -15.41
CA HIS A 94 -18.39 7.97 -16.04
C HIS A 94 -17.43 6.99 -16.72
N GLU A 95 -17.04 7.27 -17.97
CA GLU A 95 -16.11 6.44 -18.76
C GLU A 95 -14.76 6.22 -18.05
N ASP A 96 -14.34 7.17 -17.22
CA ASP A 96 -13.07 7.13 -16.47
C ASP A 96 -13.14 6.31 -15.17
N ARG A 97 -14.27 5.69 -14.85
CA ARG A 97 -14.43 4.91 -13.61
C ARG A 97 -13.57 3.65 -13.68
N PRO A 98 -12.60 3.46 -12.76
CA PRO A 98 -11.75 2.28 -12.78
C PRO A 98 -12.55 1.00 -12.50
N GLU A 99 -12.28 -0.08 -13.25
CA GLU A 99 -13.03 -1.34 -13.16
C GLU A 99 -13.00 -2.01 -11.77
N TRP A 100 -11.99 -1.67 -10.95
CA TRP A 100 -11.83 -2.19 -9.60
C TRP A 100 -12.74 -1.52 -8.57
N MET A 101 -13.30 -0.35 -8.87
CA MET A 101 -14.13 0.43 -7.95
C MET A 101 -15.48 -0.27 -7.73
N GLY A 102 -15.85 -0.53 -6.47
CA GLY A 102 -17.04 -1.31 -6.09
C GLY A 102 -16.93 -2.84 -6.21
N LYS A 103 -15.82 -3.39 -6.74
CA LYS A 103 -15.61 -4.86 -6.85
C LYS A 103 -14.62 -5.43 -5.84
N ILE A 104 -13.80 -4.59 -5.20
CA ILE A 104 -12.83 -5.06 -4.20
C ILE A 104 -13.53 -5.33 -2.87
N ASN A 105 -13.57 -6.60 -2.47
CA ASN A 105 -13.99 -6.97 -1.13
C ASN A 105 -12.84 -6.78 -0.11
N PHE A 106 -13.17 -6.84 1.19
CA PHE A 106 -12.20 -6.63 2.27
C PHE A 106 -11.01 -7.61 2.23
N SER A 107 -11.21 -8.83 1.75
CA SER A 107 -10.13 -9.82 1.63
C SER A 107 -9.16 -9.48 0.50
N GLY A 108 -9.69 -9.10 -0.66
CA GLY A 108 -8.91 -8.62 -1.79
C GLY A 108 -8.13 -7.35 -1.46
N LEU A 109 -8.66 -6.48 -0.60
CA LEU A 109 -7.92 -5.32 -0.09
C LEU A 109 -6.69 -5.76 0.73
N LYS A 110 -6.84 -6.72 1.65
CA LYS A 110 -5.72 -7.24 2.46
C LYS A 110 -4.63 -7.86 1.59
N LEU A 111 -5.01 -8.67 0.60
CA LEU A 111 -4.03 -9.28 -0.33
C LEU A 111 -3.24 -8.24 -1.11
N LYS A 112 -3.91 -7.18 -1.60
CA LYS A 112 -3.23 -6.08 -2.29
C LYS A 112 -2.23 -5.34 -1.40
N VAL A 113 -2.60 -5.10 -0.13
CA VAL A 113 -1.70 -4.46 0.85
C VAL A 113 -0.49 -5.33 1.13
N ILE A 114 -0.69 -6.63 1.38
CA ILE A 114 0.40 -7.57 1.64
C ILE A 114 1.33 -7.67 0.43
N GLY A 115 0.78 -7.79 -0.78
CA GLY A 115 1.57 -7.84 -2.01
C GLY A 115 2.41 -6.59 -2.22
N ALA A 116 1.87 -5.41 -1.93
CA ALA A 116 2.61 -4.15 -1.97
C ALA A 116 3.75 -4.12 -0.94
N ILE A 117 3.53 -4.54 0.30
CA ILE A 117 4.58 -4.62 1.33
C ILE A 117 5.73 -5.53 0.89
N VAL A 118 5.39 -6.71 0.35
CA VAL A 118 6.40 -7.65 -0.17
C VAL A 118 7.19 -7.00 -1.31
N ALA A 119 6.54 -6.33 -2.26
CA ALA A 119 7.20 -5.64 -3.36
C ALA A 119 8.13 -4.50 -2.89
N ILE A 120 7.66 -3.64 -1.97
CA ILE A 120 8.46 -2.55 -1.39
C ILE A 120 9.71 -3.12 -0.71
N SER A 121 9.55 -4.20 0.08
CA SER A 121 10.69 -4.84 0.76
C SER A 121 11.68 -5.51 -0.21
N ALA A 122 11.21 -6.04 -1.34
CA ALA A 122 12.09 -6.57 -2.39
C ALA A 122 12.91 -5.46 -3.06
N ILE A 123 12.28 -4.30 -3.30
CA ILE A 123 12.97 -3.12 -3.84
C ILE A 123 14.03 -2.64 -2.86
N ASP A 124 13.74 -2.54 -1.56
CA ASP A 124 14.74 -2.16 -0.55
C ASP A 124 15.93 -3.12 -0.50
N LEU A 125 15.68 -4.42 -0.62
CA LEU A 125 16.74 -5.43 -0.68
C LEU A 125 17.59 -5.26 -1.95
N LEU A 126 16.97 -4.99 -3.10
CA LEU A 126 17.69 -4.71 -4.34
C LEU A 126 18.55 -3.45 -4.24
N LYS A 127 18.02 -2.36 -3.65
CA LYS A 127 18.80 -1.15 -3.37
C LYS A 127 20.02 -1.46 -2.50
N SER A 128 19.81 -2.21 -1.43
CA SER A 128 20.88 -2.61 -0.51
C SER A 128 21.95 -3.47 -1.17
N PHE A 129 21.57 -4.29 -2.15
CA PHE A 129 22.49 -5.09 -2.94
C PHE A 129 23.31 -4.24 -3.93
N MET A 130 22.69 -3.23 -4.54
CA MET A 130 23.39 -2.32 -5.47
C MET A 130 24.39 -1.41 -4.76
N ASP A 131 24.13 -1.05 -3.50
CA ASP A 131 24.98 -0.19 -2.67
C ASP A 131 26.08 -0.94 -1.88
N ILE A 132 26.33 -2.23 -2.19
CA ILE A 132 27.35 -3.00 -1.47
C ILE A 132 28.75 -2.39 -1.70
N PRO A 133 29.48 -2.00 -0.63
CA PRO A 133 30.82 -1.45 -0.76
C PRO A 133 31.81 -2.53 -1.22
N LYS A 134 32.86 -2.10 -1.94
CA LYS A 134 33.92 -3.01 -2.43
C LYS A 134 34.65 -3.76 -1.32
N GLU A 135 34.73 -3.16 -0.13
CA GLU A 135 35.20 -3.82 1.08
C GLU A 135 34.05 -3.92 2.07
N MET A 136 33.54 -5.12 2.29
CA MET A 136 32.46 -5.37 3.25
C MET A 136 33.03 -5.57 4.66
N SER A 137 32.50 -4.83 5.62
CA SER A 137 32.67 -5.14 7.03
C SER A 137 31.77 -6.33 7.43
N GLU A 138 32.11 -7.06 8.49
CA GLU A 138 31.22 -8.06 9.10
C GLU A 138 29.84 -7.45 9.45
N GLY A 139 29.84 -6.18 9.88
CA GLY A 139 28.59 -5.46 10.18
C GLY A 139 27.70 -5.21 8.96
N ASP A 140 28.26 -5.11 7.76
CA ASP A 140 27.48 -4.91 6.52
C ASP A 140 26.85 -6.23 6.05
N ALA A 141 27.60 -7.33 6.17
CA ALA A 141 27.10 -8.67 5.90
C ALA A 141 25.92 -9.03 6.80
N ASP A 142 26.03 -8.74 8.10
CA ASP A 142 24.96 -8.99 9.07
C ASP A 142 23.69 -8.19 8.74
N ARG A 143 23.83 -6.91 8.37
CA ARG A 143 22.69 -6.06 8.00
C ARG A 143 22.00 -6.58 6.74
N LEU A 144 22.75 -6.98 5.72
CA LEU A 144 22.19 -7.54 4.50
C LEU A 144 21.47 -8.87 4.79
N MET A 145 22.06 -9.74 5.62
CA MET A 145 21.44 -11.00 6.04
C MET A 145 20.09 -10.76 6.74
N TRP A 146 20.02 -9.79 7.67
CA TRP A 146 18.76 -9.45 8.33
C TRP A 146 17.70 -8.92 7.37
N LYS A 147 18.10 -8.10 6.38
CA LYS A 147 17.16 -7.65 5.33
C LYS A 147 16.60 -8.83 4.52
N VAL A 148 17.43 -9.81 4.17
CA VAL A 148 16.97 -11.04 3.50
C VAL A 148 16.01 -11.83 4.39
N ILE A 149 16.34 -12.04 5.66
CA ILE A 149 15.49 -12.78 6.61
C ILE A 149 14.12 -12.12 6.78
N ILE A 150 14.09 -10.79 6.94
CA ILE A 150 12.84 -10.03 7.07
C ILE A 150 12.02 -10.12 5.77
N HIS A 151 12.66 -9.96 4.61
CA HIS A 151 11.99 -10.09 3.32
C HIS A 151 11.34 -11.47 3.16
N MET A 152 12.09 -12.54 3.46
CA MET A 152 11.56 -13.91 3.42
C MET A 152 10.40 -14.11 4.40
N THR A 153 10.42 -13.45 5.56
CA THR A 153 9.31 -13.46 6.51
C THR A 153 8.06 -12.82 5.90
N PHE A 154 8.18 -11.70 5.19
CA PHE A 154 7.05 -11.08 4.47
C PHE A 154 6.53 -11.95 3.33
N VAL A 155 7.42 -12.54 2.53
CA VAL A 155 7.05 -13.46 1.43
C VAL A 155 6.26 -14.65 1.97
N LEU A 156 6.78 -15.32 3.00
CA LEU A 156 6.12 -16.47 3.63
C LEU A 156 4.76 -16.08 4.24
N SER A 157 4.71 -14.96 4.98
CA SER A 157 3.45 -14.46 5.56
C SER A 157 2.41 -14.17 4.47
N GLY A 158 2.84 -13.55 3.37
CA GLY A 158 1.95 -13.25 2.25
C GLY A 158 1.46 -14.49 1.51
N LEU A 159 2.33 -15.48 1.32
CA LEU A 159 1.95 -16.76 0.75
C LEU A 159 0.93 -17.49 1.61
N LEU A 160 1.15 -17.56 2.93
CA LEU A 160 0.20 -18.16 3.87
C LEU A 160 -1.15 -17.45 3.85
N PHE A 161 -1.15 -16.12 3.77
CA PHE A 161 -2.39 -15.34 3.68
C PHE A 161 -3.14 -15.60 2.37
N ALA A 162 -2.42 -15.67 1.24
CA ALA A 162 -3.00 -16.01 -0.07
C ALA A 162 -3.57 -17.43 -0.10
N LEU A 163 -2.89 -18.39 0.51
CA LEU A 163 -3.38 -19.76 0.65
C LEU A 163 -4.65 -19.82 1.50
N MET A 164 -4.67 -19.13 2.65
CA MET A 164 -5.85 -19.05 3.50
C MET A 164 -7.05 -18.45 2.75
N ASP A 165 -6.85 -17.34 2.04
CA ASP A 165 -7.91 -16.70 1.26
C ASP A 165 -8.44 -17.61 0.15
N LYS A 166 -7.55 -18.33 -0.55
CA LYS A 166 -7.93 -19.32 -1.56
C LYS A 166 -8.77 -20.46 -0.96
N ILE A 167 -8.35 -21.04 0.16
CA ILE A 167 -9.07 -22.15 0.82
C ILE A 167 -10.48 -21.69 1.26
N VAL A 168 -10.58 -20.49 1.84
CA VAL A 168 -11.87 -19.92 2.25
C VAL A 168 -12.75 -19.61 1.03
N GLY A 169 -12.15 -19.12 -0.05
CA GLY A 169 -12.84 -18.84 -1.32
C GLY A 169 -13.36 -20.10 -2.01
N ASP A 170 -12.59 -21.19 -2.00
CA ASP A 170 -12.97 -22.48 -2.60
C ASP A 170 -14.10 -23.17 -1.81
N THR A 171 -14.15 -22.98 -0.49
CA THR A 171 -15.25 -23.49 0.36
C THR A 171 -16.63 -22.90 0.00
N LYS A 172 -16.70 -21.70 -0.62
CA LYS A 172 -17.97 -21.09 -1.03
C LYS A 172 -18.55 -21.66 -2.34
N LYS A 173 -17.86 -22.58 -3.01
CA LYS A 173 -18.31 -23.25 -4.25
C LYS A 173 -18.95 -24.62 -4.02
N HIS A 174 -19.07 -25.08 -2.77
CA HIS A 174 -19.79 -26.28 -2.35
C HIS A 174 -20.93 -25.91 -1.41
#